data_AF-A0A954K1P5-F1
#
_entry.id   AF-A0A954K1P5-F1
#
_cell.length_a   1.000
_cell.length_b   1.000
_cell.length_c   1.000
_cell.angle_alpha   90.00
_cell.angle_beta   90.00
_cell.angle_gamma   90.00
#
_symmetry.space_group_name_H-M   'P 1'
#
loop_
_entity.id
_entity.type
_entity.pdbx_description
1 polymer ?
#
loop_
_entity_poly.entity_id
_entity_poly.type
_entity_poly.pdbx_seq_one_letter_code
_entity_poly.pdbx_strand_id
1 'polypeptide(L)'
;IGTGPIVVNQRIAPNDFNSEGEDWEILGTIVVGAGGSITVTLSDDGASDGSLIADAVRIERTGPLVAAAGVSSTPAAGITQADLDAVRLAALTYWSATGLTADEMDRLQSVSFVLADLPDAMLGGATSSTILIDINAAGYGWFVDDTPFDSSEFTLDADGNLVADETSAAFGKMDLLTVVMHELGHTLGYDDLGADEAGHDLMSESLNDSQRRLPVIEDAETSDIDDFFSTIAGGDNPLLN
;
A
#
# COMPACT_ATOMS: atom_id res chain seq x y z
N ILE A 1 -20.39 -10.33 9.33
CA ILE A 1 -20.96 -9.04 9.80
C ILE A 1 -21.30 -8.30 8.53
N GLY A 2 -22.58 -8.16 8.18
CA GLY A 2 -22.96 -7.47 6.94
C GLY A 2 -22.87 -5.97 7.18
N THR A 3 -22.14 -5.25 6.33
CA THR A 3 -22.35 -3.81 6.18
C THR A 3 -23.82 -3.63 5.78
N GLY A 4 -24.53 -2.71 6.44
CA GLY A 4 -25.94 -2.45 6.11
C GLY A 4 -26.11 -2.01 4.63
N PRO A 5 -27.35 -1.82 4.17
CA PRO A 5 -27.59 -1.36 2.80
C PRO A 5 -26.89 -0.01 2.56
N ILE A 6 -26.07 0.04 1.51
CA ILE A 6 -25.40 1.26 1.05
C ILE A 6 -26.31 1.90 0.01
N VAL A 7 -26.63 3.18 0.22
CA VAL A 7 -27.51 3.94 -0.68
C VAL A 7 -26.65 4.79 -1.59
N VAL A 8 -26.74 4.54 -2.90
CA VAL A 8 -25.96 5.23 -3.93
C VAL A 8 -26.88 6.06 -4.82
N ASN A 9 -26.48 7.29 -5.15
CA ASN A 9 -27.18 8.13 -6.12
C ASN A 9 -26.64 7.87 -7.53
N GLN A 10 -27.28 6.97 -8.28
CA GLN A 10 -26.89 6.59 -9.64
C GLN A 10 -26.97 7.71 -10.70
N ARG A 11 -27.37 8.93 -10.32
CA ARG A 11 -27.36 10.11 -11.20
C ARG A 11 -26.02 10.84 -11.19
N ILE A 12 -25.14 10.47 -10.27
CA ILE A 12 -23.79 10.99 -10.16
C ILE A 12 -22.87 9.92 -10.77
N ALA A 13 -21.95 10.34 -11.63
CA ALA A 13 -20.94 9.43 -12.15
C ALA A 13 -20.04 8.96 -11.00
N PRO A 14 -19.63 7.69 -10.98
CA PRO A 14 -18.64 7.23 -10.01
C PRO A 14 -17.39 8.11 -10.08
N ASN A 15 -16.76 8.35 -8.93
CA ASN A 15 -15.64 9.28 -8.87
C ASN A 15 -14.62 8.95 -7.76
N ASP A 16 -14.66 7.74 -7.22
CA ASP A 16 -13.79 7.35 -6.10
C ASP A 16 -12.50 6.65 -6.55
N PHE A 17 -12.54 5.94 -7.68
CA PHE A 17 -11.42 5.11 -8.15
C PHE A 17 -11.44 4.97 -9.67
N ASN A 18 -10.30 5.12 -10.34
CA ASN A 18 -10.18 4.89 -11.79
C ASN A 18 -9.35 3.64 -12.07
N SER A 19 -9.87 2.74 -12.91
CA SER A 19 -9.13 1.56 -13.39
C SER A 19 -9.37 1.35 -14.87
N GLU A 20 -8.28 1.21 -15.63
CA GLU A 20 -8.28 1.02 -17.09
C GLU A 20 -9.11 2.09 -17.85
N GLY A 21 -9.21 3.30 -17.29
CA GLY A 21 -9.97 4.40 -17.86
C GLY A 21 -11.45 4.43 -17.50
N GLU A 22 -11.92 3.53 -16.62
CA GLU A 22 -13.28 3.50 -16.10
C GLU A 22 -13.31 3.97 -14.64
N ASP A 23 -14.28 4.83 -14.31
CA ASP A 23 -14.48 5.32 -12.95
C ASP A 23 -15.41 4.39 -12.15
N TRP A 24 -15.05 4.13 -10.90
CA TRP A 24 -15.75 3.24 -9.97
C TRP A 24 -16.09 3.97 -8.68
N GLU A 25 -17.18 3.50 -8.05
CA GLU A 25 -17.65 3.96 -6.76
C GLU A 25 -17.22 2.93 -5.72
N ILE A 26 -16.52 3.37 -4.67
CA ILE A 26 -16.13 2.49 -3.58
C ILE A 26 -17.32 2.37 -2.62
N LEU A 27 -18.00 1.23 -2.70
CA LEU A 27 -19.12 0.93 -1.80
C LEU A 27 -18.66 0.64 -0.36
N GLY A 28 -17.42 0.16 -0.20
CA GLY A 28 -16.78 -0.03 1.10
C GLY A 28 -15.92 -1.29 1.18
N THR A 29 -15.24 -1.45 2.31
CA THR A 29 -14.38 -2.61 2.59
C THR A 29 -15.12 -3.60 3.49
N ILE A 30 -15.02 -4.90 3.20
CA ILE A 30 -15.62 -5.96 4.03
C ILE A 30 -14.58 -7.01 4.41
N VAL A 31 -14.58 -7.43 5.67
CA VAL A 31 -13.74 -8.54 6.14
C VAL A 31 -14.48 -9.85 5.96
N VAL A 32 -13.89 -10.76 5.19
CA VAL A 32 -14.42 -12.11 4.96
C VAL A 32 -13.54 -13.12 5.69
N GLY A 33 -14.10 -13.77 6.72
CA GLY A 33 -13.41 -14.84 7.42
C GLY A 33 -13.17 -16.07 6.53
N ALA A 34 -12.25 -16.95 6.94
CA ALA A 34 -11.93 -18.17 6.21
C ALA A 34 -13.20 -18.99 5.88
N GLY A 35 -13.38 -19.33 4.59
CA GLY A 35 -14.55 -20.05 4.09
C GLY A 35 -15.84 -19.21 3.99
N GLY A 36 -15.77 -17.90 4.22
CA GLY A 36 -16.88 -16.97 4.01
C GLY A 36 -17.15 -16.69 2.53
N SER A 37 -18.33 -16.15 2.25
CA SER A 37 -18.74 -15.71 0.91
C SER A 37 -19.17 -14.25 0.91
N ILE A 38 -18.97 -13.59 -0.22
CA ILE A 38 -19.48 -12.24 -0.49
C ILE A 38 -20.74 -12.40 -1.33
N THR A 39 -21.80 -11.67 -0.97
CA THR A 39 -23.03 -11.58 -1.76
C THR A 39 -23.39 -10.11 -1.89
N VAL A 40 -23.37 -9.60 -3.11
CA VAL A 40 -23.79 -8.24 -3.42
C VAL A 40 -25.20 -8.29 -3.97
N THR A 41 -26.11 -7.53 -3.36
CA THR A 41 -27.51 -7.46 -3.76
C THR A 41 -27.87 -6.02 -4.04
N LEU A 42 -28.27 -5.75 -5.29
CA LEU A 42 -28.87 -4.48 -5.66
C LEU A 42 -30.38 -4.54 -5.35
N SER A 43 -30.88 -3.61 -4.56
CA SER A 43 -32.29 -3.52 -4.17
C SER A 43 -32.94 -2.28 -4.76
N ASP A 44 -34.20 -2.42 -5.18
CA ASP A 44 -35.06 -1.32 -5.61
C ASP A 44 -35.86 -0.69 -4.44
N ASP A 45 -35.69 -1.22 -3.22
CA ASP A 45 -36.38 -0.74 -2.03
C ASP A 45 -35.83 0.64 -1.62
N GLY A 46 -36.53 1.70 -2.03
CA GLY A 46 -36.14 3.10 -1.83
C GLY A 46 -36.16 3.96 -3.11
N ALA A 47 -36.26 3.35 -4.29
CA ALA A 47 -36.42 4.09 -5.54
C ALA A 47 -37.87 4.59 -5.69
N SER A 48 -38.12 5.86 -5.37
CA SER A 48 -39.46 6.45 -5.52
C SER A 48 -39.75 6.94 -6.93
N ASP A 49 -38.72 7.28 -7.73
CA ASP A 49 -38.85 7.80 -9.09
C ASP A 49 -37.58 7.50 -9.94
N GLY A 50 -37.65 6.54 -10.88
CA GLY A 50 -36.56 6.31 -11.85
C GLY A 50 -36.34 4.84 -12.24
N SER A 51 -35.39 4.61 -13.15
CA SER A 51 -34.88 3.26 -13.47
C SER A 51 -33.69 2.94 -12.57
N LEU A 52 -33.64 1.71 -12.07
CA LEU A 52 -32.46 1.17 -11.40
C LEU A 52 -31.48 0.63 -12.45
N ILE A 53 -30.25 1.13 -12.45
CA ILE A 53 -29.19 0.67 -13.33
C ILE A 53 -28.37 -0.38 -12.60
N ALA A 54 -28.29 -1.57 -13.18
CA ALA A 54 -27.34 -2.60 -12.78
C ALA A 54 -26.28 -2.66 -13.86
N ASP A 55 -25.03 -2.52 -13.45
CA ASP A 55 -23.88 -2.62 -14.35
C ASP A 55 -22.92 -3.68 -13.81
N ALA A 56 -21.74 -3.26 -13.36
CA ALA A 56 -20.70 -4.15 -12.85
C ALA A 56 -20.46 -3.96 -11.35
N VAL A 57 -19.90 -5.00 -10.73
CA VAL A 57 -19.34 -4.96 -9.39
C VAL A 57 -17.95 -5.56 -9.46
N ARG A 58 -16.95 -4.82 -9.00
CA ARG A 58 -15.58 -5.30 -8.79
C ARG A 58 -15.40 -5.63 -7.31
N ILE A 59 -14.82 -6.80 -7.03
CA ILE A 59 -14.50 -7.23 -5.66
C ILE A 59 -13.01 -7.50 -5.63
N GLU A 60 -12.35 -6.87 -4.68
CA GLU A 60 -10.90 -6.95 -4.59
C GLU A 60 -10.46 -7.29 -3.20
N ARG A 61 -9.41 -8.10 -3.17
CA ARG A 61 -8.69 -8.35 -1.96
C ARG A 61 -7.77 -7.16 -1.75
N THR A 62 -8.19 -6.28 -0.85
CA THR A 62 -7.26 -5.45 -0.09
C THR A 62 -6.76 -6.34 1.03
N GLY A 63 -5.67 -7.07 0.74
CA GLY A 63 -5.08 -7.99 1.69
C GLY A 63 -4.35 -7.21 2.77
N PRO A 64 -4.14 -7.81 3.95
CA PRO A 64 -3.08 -7.34 4.83
C PRO A 64 -1.73 -7.63 4.17
N LEU A 65 -0.75 -6.73 4.32
CA LEU A 65 0.62 -7.09 4.01
C LEU A 65 1.06 -8.24 4.92
N VAL A 66 1.62 -9.31 4.34
CA VAL A 66 2.09 -10.48 5.10
C VAL A 66 3.60 -10.66 5.01
N ALA A 67 4.18 -11.27 6.04
CA ALA A 67 5.55 -11.76 6.01
C ALA A 67 5.67 -12.90 4.99
N ALA A 68 6.53 -12.74 3.98
CA ALA A 68 6.68 -13.69 2.88
C ALA A 68 7.09 -15.10 3.36
N ALA A 69 7.89 -15.18 4.42
CA ALA A 69 8.35 -16.44 5.01
C ALA A 69 7.38 -17.03 6.06
N GLY A 70 6.21 -16.42 6.28
CA GLY A 70 5.24 -16.85 7.28
C GLY A 70 5.52 -16.31 8.67
N VAL A 71 5.14 -17.06 9.72
CA VAL A 71 5.32 -16.64 11.12
C VAL A 71 6.70 -17.04 11.63
N SER A 72 7.41 -16.13 12.28
CA SER A 72 8.68 -16.43 12.94
C SER A 72 8.46 -17.33 14.16
N SER A 73 9.34 -18.32 14.33
CA SER A 73 9.33 -19.24 15.46
C SER A 73 9.86 -18.64 16.77
N THR A 74 10.49 -17.46 16.70
CA THR A 74 11.05 -16.78 17.87
C THR A 74 10.27 -15.50 18.11
N PRO A 75 9.54 -15.35 19.22
CA PRO A 75 8.78 -14.13 19.48
C PRO A 75 9.72 -12.96 19.75
N ALA A 76 9.53 -11.88 19.00
CA ALA A 76 10.20 -10.60 19.23
C ALA A 76 9.43 -9.71 20.20
N ALA A 77 10.12 -8.72 20.77
CA ALA A 77 9.48 -7.67 21.55
C ALA A 77 8.64 -6.78 20.63
N GLY A 78 7.48 -6.36 21.12
CA GLY A 78 6.62 -5.45 20.36
C GLY A 78 7.04 -3.99 20.46
N ILE A 79 6.53 -3.17 19.54
CA ILE A 79 6.74 -1.72 19.51
C ILE A 79 5.69 -0.96 20.31
N THR A 80 5.95 0.32 20.53
CA THR A 80 5.01 1.25 21.17
C THR A 80 4.30 2.13 20.15
N GLN A 81 3.20 2.76 20.57
CA GLN A 81 2.49 3.71 19.72
C GLN A 81 3.38 4.90 19.31
N ALA A 82 4.34 5.29 20.16
CA ALA A 82 5.25 6.39 19.86
C ALA A 82 6.21 6.05 18.70
N ASP A 83 6.64 4.78 18.59
CA ASP A 83 7.47 4.31 17.48
C ASP A 83 6.68 4.38 16.16
N LEU A 84 5.42 3.95 16.21
CA LEU A 84 4.51 4.01 15.05
C LEU A 84 4.21 5.45 14.62
N ASP A 85 3.99 6.35 15.58
CA ASP A 85 3.72 7.77 15.27
C ASP A 85 4.94 8.45 14.61
N ALA A 86 6.17 8.07 15.00
CA ALA A 86 7.39 8.58 14.37
C ALA A 86 7.51 8.11 12.91
N VAL A 87 7.24 6.83 12.65
CA VAL A 87 7.28 6.27 11.30
C VAL A 87 6.15 6.83 10.42
N ARG A 88 4.96 7.04 10.98
CA ARG A 88 3.83 7.66 10.27
C ARG A 88 4.22 9.00 9.65
N LEU A 89 4.94 9.85 10.38
CA LEU A 89 5.36 11.16 9.86
C LEU A 89 6.28 11.02 8.65
N ALA A 90 7.22 10.07 8.70
CA ALA A 90 8.12 9.78 7.58
C ALA A 90 7.34 9.23 6.36
N ALA A 91 6.42 8.29 6.59
CA ALA A 91 5.58 7.71 5.54
C ALA A 91 4.71 8.75 4.82
N LEU A 92 4.08 9.68 5.56
CA LEU A 92 3.32 10.78 4.96
C LEU A 92 4.21 11.71 4.13
N THR A 93 5.47 11.89 4.53
CA THR A 93 6.43 12.70 3.78
C THR A 93 6.79 12.01 2.45
N TYR A 94 7.05 10.70 2.47
CA TYR A 94 7.28 9.90 1.27
C TYR A 94 6.10 9.99 0.28
N TRP A 95 4.88 9.75 0.76
CA TRP A 95 3.67 9.86 -0.07
C TRP A 95 3.44 11.27 -0.60
N SER A 96 3.72 12.32 0.18
CA SER A 96 3.59 13.69 -0.34
C SER A 96 4.55 13.98 -1.51
N ALA A 97 5.68 13.28 -1.58
CA ALA A 97 6.67 13.46 -2.63
C ALA A 97 6.27 12.77 -3.96
N THR A 98 5.30 11.85 -3.95
CA THR A 98 4.82 11.17 -5.17
C THR A 98 3.86 12.02 -6.01
N GLY A 99 3.56 13.25 -5.59
CA GLY A 99 2.68 14.17 -6.31
C GLY A 99 1.19 14.06 -5.98
N LEU A 100 0.85 13.53 -4.79
CA LEU A 100 -0.55 13.44 -4.33
C LEU A 100 -1.28 14.79 -4.32
N THR A 101 -2.58 14.74 -4.60
CA THR A 101 -3.49 15.87 -4.47
C THR A 101 -3.75 16.23 -3.00
N ALA A 102 -4.29 17.42 -2.77
CA ALA A 102 -4.65 17.87 -1.42
C ALA A 102 -5.72 16.96 -0.76
N ASP A 103 -6.70 16.49 -1.54
CA ASP A 103 -7.77 15.62 -1.04
C ASP A 103 -7.23 14.23 -0.65
N GLU A 104 -6.30 13.68 -1.44
CA GLU A 104 -5.60 12.43 -1.11
C GLU A 104 -4.73 12.58 0.15
N MET A 105 -4.02 13.70 0.28
CA MET A 105 -3.21 13.98 1.46
C MET A 105 -4.08 14.11 2.72
N ASP A 106 -5.22 14.80 2.64
CA ASP A 106 -6.18 14.93 3.73
C ASP A 106 -6.75 13.55 4.12
N ARG A 107 -7.02 12.68 3.14
CA ARG A 107 -7.42 11.30 3.37
C ARG A 107 -6.38 10.55 4.19
N LEU A 108 -5.10 10.57 3.80
CA LEU A 108 -4.02 9.91 4.54
C LEU A 108 -3.86 10.44 5.97
N GLN A 109 -3.99 11.76 6.17
CA GLN A 109 -3.89 12.39 7.49
C GLN A 109 -5.05 12.02 8.42
N SER A 110 -6.22 11.72 7.86
CA SER A 110 -7.42 11.34 8.63
C SER A 110 -7.38 9.91 9.18
N VAL A 111 -6.51 9.05 8.65
CA VAL A 111 -6.41 7.64 9.03
C VAL A 111 -5.85 7.50 10.44
N SER A 112 -6.49 6.64 11.24
CA SER A 112 -6.04 6.28 12.59
C SER A 112 -5.15 5.04 12.54
N PHE A 113 -4.08 5.04 13.32
CA PHE A 113 -3.17 3.90 13.44
C PHE A 113 -3.38 3.19 14.78
N VAL A 114 -3.48 1.87 14.75
CA VAL A 114 -3.71 1.05 15.94
C VAL A 114 -2.78 -0.16 15.93
N LEU A 115 -2.02 -0.34 17.01
CA LEU A 115 -1.27 -1.57 17.24
C LEU A 115 -2.20 -2.66 17.76
N ALA A 116 -2.13 -3.83 17.14
CA ALA A 116 -2.88 -5.02 17.51
C ALA A 116 -1.99 -6.26 17.36
N ASP A 117 -2.31 -7.34 18.08
CA ASP A 117 -1.71 -8.66 17.81
C ASP A 117 -2.51 -9.29 16.66
N LEU A 118 -1.92 -9.28 15.46
CA LEU A 118 -2.58 -9.76 14.25
C LEU A 118 -2.35 -11.27 14.06
N PRO A 119 -3.31 -12.00 13.49
CA PRO A 119 -3.18 -13.44 13.32
C PRO A 119 -2.18 -13.80 12.21
N ASP A 120 -1.65 -15.02 12.30
CA ASP A 120 -0.77 -15.62 11.30
C ASP A 120 0.43 -14.71 10.96
N ALA A 121 0.70 -14.50 9.67
CA ALA A 121 1.85 -13.76 9.16
C ALA A 121 1.54 -12.29 8.86
N MET A 122 0.40 -11.77 9.32
CA MET A 122 -0.03 -10.40 9.04
C MET A 122 0.90 -9.38 9.69
N LEU A 123 1.36 -8.40 8.90
CA LEU A 123 2.21 -7.30 9.34
C LEU A 123 1.42 -6.01 9.49
N GLY A 124 0.49 -5.76 8.57
CA GLY A 124 -0.39 -4.59 8.56
C GLY A 124 -1.74 -4.93 7.94
N GLY A 125 -2.72 -4.05 8.10
CA GLY A 125 -3.96 -4.14 7.36
C GLY A 125 -4.76 -2.84 7.42
N ALA A 126 -5.14 -2.34 6.25
CA ALA A 126 -5.95 -1.14 6.10
C ALA A 126 -7.45 -1.44 6.09
N THR A 127 -8.20 -0.64 6.83
CA THR A 127 -9.65 -0.48 6.67
C THR A 127 -9.94 0.91 6.12
N SER A 128 -11.21 1.25 5.88
CA SER A 128 -11.59 2.54 5.28
C SER A 128 -11.12 3.78 6.07
N SER A 129 -10.84 3.67 7.38
CA SER A 129 -10.36 4.81 8.21
C SER A 129 -9.32 4.45 9.26
N THR A 130 -8.95 3.18 9.38
CA THR A 130 -8.01 2.69 10.40
C THR A 130 -7.02 1.73 9.77
N ILE A 131 -5.73 1.96 10.00
CA ILE A 131 -4.65 1.02 9.70
C ILE A 131 -4.29 0.28 10.99
N LEU A 132 -4.36 -1.04 10.93
CA LEU A 132 -3.88 -1.94 11.97
C LEU A 132 -2.45 -2.33 11.64
N ILE A 133 -1.57 -2.29 12.64
CA ILE A 133 -0.19 -2.76 12.52
C ILE A 133 0.04 -3.84 13.57
N ASP A 134 0.69 -4.93 13.17
CA ASP A 134 1.00 -6.01 14.09
C ASP A 134 1.99 -5.56 15.16
N ILE A 135 1.79 -6.00 16.40
CA ILE A 135 2.59 -5.53 17.53
C ILE A 135 4.02 -6.05 17.48
N ASN A 136 4.26 -7.26 16.95
CA ASN A 136 5.55 -7.95 16.99
C ASN A 136 6.08 -8.39 15.60
N ALA A 137 5.44 -7.94 14.53
CA ALA A 137 5.78 -8.24 13.13
C ALA A 137 5.77 -9.74 12.82
N ALA A 138 4.69 -10.45 13.16
CA ALA A 138 4.58 -11.91 13.05
C ALA A 138 5.76 -12.66 13.72
N GLY A 139 6.29 -12.08 14.80
CA GLY A 139 7.43 -12.58 15.57
C GLY A 139 8.82 -12.17 15.04
N TYR A 140 8.95 -11.50 13.90
CA TYR A 140 10.26 -11.03 13.41
C TYR A 140 10.80 -9.84 14.19
N GLY A 141 9.91 -9.07 14.81
CA GLY A 141 10.22 -7.78 15.38
C GLY A 141 10.35 -6.70 14.31
N TRP A 142 10.10 -5.47 14.74
CA TRP A 142 10.16 -4.31 13.86
C TRP A 142 11.55 -3.71 13.81
N PHE A 143 12.00 -3.38 12.61
CA PHE A 143 13.01 -2.35 12.41
C PHE A 143 12.31 -0.99 12.36
N VAL A 144 12.61 -0.17 13.35
CA VAL A 144 12.19 1.23 13.42
C VAL A 144 13.42 2.06 13.08
N ASP A 145 13.35 2.75 11.95
CA ASP A 145 14.47 3.52 11.42
C ASP A 145 14.50 4.92 12.03
N ASP A 146 15.63 5.27 12.66
CA ASP A 146 15.87 6.61 13.20
C ASP A 146 16.19 7.63 12.09
N THR A 147 16.62 7.15 10.92
CA THR A 147 17.00 7.91 9.72
C THR A 147 16.23 7.43 8.48
N PRO A 148 14.89 7.49 8.49
CA PRO A 148 14.05 6.85 7.47
C PRO A 148 14.30 7.35 6.05
N PHE A 149 14.82 8.57 5.89
CA PHE A 149 15.12 9.19 4.59
C PHE A 149 16.50 8.84 4.02
N ASP A 150 17.41 8.32 4.83
CA ASP A 150 18.78 8.00 4.40
C ASP A 150 18.90 6.54 3.94
N SER A 151 18.07 5.63 4.49
CA SER A 151 18.09 4.19 4.22
C SER A 151 19.49 3.56 4.34
N SER A 152 20.29 4.06 5.28
CA SER A 152 21.71 3.70 5.42
C SER A 152 21.94 2.25 5.86
N GLU A 153 20.90 1.61 6.38
CA GLU A 153 20.83 0.25 6.87
C GLU A 153 20.65 -0.79 5.75
N PHE A 154 20.42 -0.32 4.52
CA PHE A 154 20.12 -1.14 3.37
C PHE A 154 21.09 -0.87 2.23
N THR A 155 21.34 -1.90 1.44
CA THR A 155 22.07 -1.81 0.18
C THR A 155 21.24 -2.40 -0.95
N LEU A 156 21.41 -1.89 -2.16
CA LEU A 156 20.78 -2.46 -3.34
C LEU A 156 21.41 -3.82 -3.68
N ASP A 157 20.57 -4.85 -3.80
CA ASP A 157 20.97 -6.14 -4.35
C ASP A 157 21.05 -6.11 -5.89
N ALA A 158 21.32 -7.27 -6.50
CA ALA A 158 21.46 -7.39 -7.95
C ALA A 158 20.14 -7.15 -8.71
N ASP A 159 19.00 -7.30 -8.03
CA ASP A 159 17.66 -7.17 -8.59
C ASP A 159 17.03 -5.78 -8.27
N GLY A 160 17.79 -4.91 -7.58
CA GLY A 160 17.38 -3.55 -7.22
C GLY A 160 16.59 -3.44 -5.92
N ASN A 161 16.53 -4.49 -5.10
CA ASN A 161 15.86 -4.43 -3.80
C ASN A 161 16.79 -3.79 -2.75
N LEU A 162 16.23 -2.97 -1.88
CA LEU A 162 16.92 -2.51 -0.67
C LEU A 162 16.90 -3.63 0.37
N VAL A 163 18.06 -4.23 0.62
CA VAL A 163 18.23 -5.35 1.54
C VAL A 163 19.30 -5.03 2.57
N ALA A 164 19.01 -5.35 3.83
CA ALA A 164 19.92 -5.23 4.96
C ALA A 164 20.78 -6.50 5.09
N ASP A 165 22.08 -6.34 5.29
CA ASP A 165 23.01 -7.44 5.53
C ASP A 165 23.16 -7.75 7.04
N GLU A 166 23.85 -8.86 7.37
CA GLU A 166 24.07 -9.33 8.76
C GLU A 166 24.70 -8.29 9.71
N THR A 167 25.30 -7.22 9.18
CA THR A 167 25.92 -6.16 9.98
C THR A 167 24.96 -5.02 10.31
N SER A 168 23.82 -4.96 9.62
CA SER A 168 22.78 -3.95 9.77
C SER A 168 21.82 -4.27 10.93
N ALA A 169 21.30 -3.21 11.57
CA ALA A 169 20.30 -3.33 12.63
C ALA A 169 18.92 -3.80 12.12
N ALA A 170 18.70 -3.71 10.81
CA ALA A 170 17.49 -4.15 10.10
C ALA A 170 17.52 -5.63 9.73
N PHE A 171 18.68 -6.30 9.83
CA PHE A 171 18.80 -7.72 9.49
C PHE A 171 17.89 -8.61 10.34
N GLY A 172 17.15 -9.49 9.67
CA GLY A 172 16.21 -10.45 10.26
C GLY A 172 14.92 -9.83 10.80
N LYS A 173 14.66 -8.54 10.56
CA LYS A 173 13.47 -7.81 11.05
C LYS A 173 12.59 -7.36 9.89
N MET A 174 11.33 -7.03 10.20
CA MET A 174 10.42 -6.39 9.24
C MET A 174 10.57 -4.88 9.29
N ASP A 175 10.63 -4.22 8.13
CA ASP A 175 10.74 -2.77 8.06
C ASP A 175 9.39 -2.09 8.32
N LEU A 176 9.27 -1.37 9.45
CA LEU A 176 8.00 -0.74 9.84
C LEU A 176 7.59 0.36 8.85
N LEU A 177 8.55 1.09 8.29
CA LEU A 177 8.29 2.15 7.32
C LEU A 177 7.63 1.60 6.06
N THR A 178 8.18 0.51 5.51
CA THR A 178 7.61 -0.19 4.34
C THR A 178 6.16 -0.58 4.59
N VAL A 179 5.86 -1.24 5.71
CA VAL A 179 4.50 -1.69 6.02
C VAL A 179 3.55 -0.51 6.16
N VAL A 180 3.93 0.53 6.91
CA VAL A 180 3.10 1.73 7.08
C VAL A 180 2.81 2.40 5.74
N MET A 181 3.79 2.51 4.85
CA MET A 181 3.59 3.10 3.52
C MET A 181 2.69 2.25 2.64
N HIS A 182 2.86 0.93 2.67
CA HIS A 182 2.02 -0.01 1.92
C HIS A 182 0.54 0.11 2.34
N GLU A 183 0.27 0.10 3.65
CA GLU A 183 -1.10 0.23 4.17
C GLU A 183 -1.71 1.61 3.85
N LEU A 184 -0.91 2.68 3.84
CA LEU A 184 -1.35 3.98 3.34
C LEU A 184 -1.66 3.95 1.83
N GLY A 185 -0.92 3.15 1.05
CA GLY A 185 -1.21 2.90 -0.35
C GLY A 185 -2.62 2.33 -0.55
N HIS A 186 -3.03 1.34 0.25
CA HIS A 186 -4.42 0.87 0.24
C HIS A 186 -5.43 1.95 0.60
N THR A 187 -5.08 2.87 1.49
CA THR A 187 -5.99 3.99 1.80
C THR A 187 -6.12 4.98 0.64
N LEU A 188 -5.17 5.02 -0.30
CA LEU A 188 -5.27 5.77 -1.56
C LEU A 188 -5.99 4.99 -2.66
N GLY A 189 -6.25 3.69 -2.45
CA GLY A 189 -6.89 2.82 -3.44
C GLY A 189 -5.90 2.04 -4.30
N TYR A 190 -4.62 1.97 -3.92
CA TYR A 190 -3.68 1.05 -4.56
C TYR A 190 -3.93 -0.39 -4.10
N ASP A 191 -3.93 -1.31 -5.05
CA ASP A 191 -4.14 -2.74 -4.82
C ASP A 191 -2.81 -3.46 -4.54
N ASP A 192 -2.91 -4.61 -3.89
CA ASP A 192 -1.78 -5.53 -3.77
C ASP A 192 -1.35 -6.05 -5.14
N LEU A 193 -0.04 -6.09 -5.36
CA LEU A 193 0.61 -6.72 -6.49
C LEU A 193 1.08 -8.11 -6.10
N GLY A 194 0.68 -9.11 -6.90
CA GLY A 194 1.16 -10.48 -6.73
C GLY A 194 2.67 -10.58 -6.90
N ALA A 195 3.30 -11.59 -6.29
CA ALA A 195 4.76 -11.73 -6.30
C ALA A 195 5.40 -11.70 -7.71
N ASP A 196 4.70 -12.19 -8.74
CA ASP A 196 5.20 -12.22 -10.12
C ASP A 196 5.18 -10.84 -10.81
N GLU A 197 4.37 -9.90 -10.32
CA GLU A 197 4.17 -8.56 -10.91
C GLU A 197 4.89 -7.49 -10.10
N ALA A 198 4.95 -7.67 -8.77
CA ALA A 198 5.40 -6.63 -7.86
C ALA A 198 6.88 -6.27 -8.04
N GLY A 199 7.77 -7.23 -8.34
CA GLY A 199 9.21 -6.97 -8.33
C GLY A 199 9.65 -6.31 -7.00
N HIS A 200 10.16 -5.08 -7.08
CA HIS A 200 10.55 -4.24 -5.93
C HIS A 200 9.50 -3.19 -5.52
N ASP A 201 8.30 -3.22 -6.09
CA ASP A 201 7.21 -2.28 -5.84
C ASP A 201 6.72 -2.32 -4.37
N LEU A 202 6.39 -1.16 -3.81
CA LEU A 202 5.85 -1.00 -2.45
C LEU A 202 4.59 -1.84 -2.21
N MET A 203 3.72 -1.96 -3.22
CA MET A 203 2.42 -2.61 -3.11
C MET A 203 2.49 -4.13 -3.26
N SER A 204 3.66 -4.76 -3.12
CA SER A 204 3.74 -6.23 -3.12
C SER A 204 2.91 -6.84 -1.98
N GLU A 205 2.16 -7.91 -2.27
CA GLU A 205 1.32 -8.62 -1.30
C GLU A 205 2.11 -9.23 -0.12
N SER A 206 3.44 -9.31 -0.22
CA SER A 206 4.29 -9.86 0.84
C SER A 206 5.63 -9.13 0.95
N LEU A 207 6.17 -9.11 2.18
CA LEU A 207 7.46 -8.50 2.50
C LEU A 207 8.42 -9.55 3.06
N ASN A 208 9.65 -9.59 2.54
CA ASN A 208 10.72 -10.38 3.13
C ASN A 208 11.30 -9.65 4.34
N ASP A 209 11.79 -10.39 5.34
CA ASP A 209 12.60 -9.78 6.39
C ASP A 209 13.88 -9.15 5.78
N SER A 210 14.43 -8.18 6.48
CA SER A 210 15.61 -7.42 6.03
C SER A 210 15.38 -6.59 4.77
N GLN A 211 14.14 -6.46 4.27
CA GLN A 211 13.83 -5.73 3.04
C GLN A 211 13.14 -4.40 3.35
N ARG A 212 13.49 -3.36 2.58
CA ARG A 212 12.74 -2.11 2.49
C ARG A 212 12.18 -1.93 1.08
N ARG A 213 10.94 -1.48 0.99
CA ARG A 213 10.30 -1.03 -0.26
C ARG A 213 9.80 0.39 -0.06
N LEU A 214 10.04 1.25 -1.04
CA LEU A 214 9.65 2.66 -1.04
C LEU A 214 8.68 2.90 -2.20
N PRO A 215 7.76 3.89 -2.10
CA PRO A 215 6.94 4.26 -3.24
C PRO A 215 7.85 4.79 -4.36
N VAL A 216 7.42 4.58 -5.61
CA VAL A 216 8.09 5.23 -6.74
C VAL A 216 7.84 6.73 -6.63
N ILE A 217 8.88 7.47 -6.31
CA ILE A 217 8.88 8.92 -6.39
C ILE A 217 9.27 9.23 -7.84
N GLU A 218 8.39 9.88 -8.60
CA GLU A 218 8.77 10.48 -9.87
C GLU A 218 9.79 11.58 -9.58
N ASP A 219 11.07 11.21 -9.54
CA ASP A 219 12.14 12.19 -9.54
C ASP A 219 12.01 13.00 -10.82
N ALA A 220 11.81 14.32 -10.69
CA ALA A 220 11.75 15.26 -11.81
C ALA A 220 13.01 15.25 -12.72
N GLU A 221 14.03 14.48 -12.37
CA GLU A 221 15.31 14.36 -13.07
C GLU A 221 15.45 13.05 -13.88
N THR A 222 14.57 12.05 -13.72
CA THR A 222 14.65 10.79 -14.49
C THR A 222 13.88 10.84 -15.82
N SER A 223 12.88 11.72 -15.94
CA SER A 223 12.16 11.95 -17.21
C SER A 223 13.08 12.48 -18.32
N ASP A 224 14.15 13.20 -17.98
CA ASP A 224 15.05 13.80 -18.95
C ASP A 224 16.04 12.79 -19.56
N ILE A 225 16.26 11.64 -18.92
CA ILE A 225 17.13 10.58 -19.46
C ILE A 225 16.40 9.81 -20.55
N ASP A 226 15.13 9.47 -20.36
CA ASP A 226 14.35 8.76 -21.36
C ASP A 226 14.00 9.65 -22.56
N ASP A 227 13.81 10.96 -22.36
CA ASP A 227 13.63 11.91 -23.47
C ASP A 227 14.95 12.18 -24.23
N PHE A 228 16.10 12.15 -23.54
CA PHE A 228 17.41 12.25 -24.18
C PHE A 228 17.70 11.06 -25.12
N PHE A 229 17.33 9.84 -24.72
CA PHE A 229 17.53 8.65 -25.55
C PHE A 229 16.41 8.40 -26.57
N SER A 230 15.19 8.92 -26.36
CA SER A 230 14.09 8.82 -27.33
C SER A 230 14.35 9.65 -28.59
N THR A 231 15.04 10.79 -28.46
CA THR A 231 15.38 11.65 -29.61
C THR A 231 16.51 11.10 -30.49
N ILE A 232 17.34 10.18 -29.96
CA ILE A 232 18.45 9.56 -30.71
C ILE A 232 17.96 8.50 -31.72
N ALA A 233 16.71 8.03 -31.61
CA ALA A 233 16.11 7.12 -32.58
C ALA A 233 15.96 7.73 -34.00
N GLY A 234 16.15 9.05 -34.15
CA GLY A 234 16.18 9.76 -35.43
C GLY A 234 17.54 9.77 -36.16
N GLY A 235 18.62 9.25 -35.55
CA GLY A 235 19.92 9.11 -36.22
C GLY A 235 20.83 10.34 -36.24
N ASP A 236 20.46 11.45 -35.60
CA ASP A 236 21.36 12.59 -35.39
C ASP A 236 22.08 12.46 -34.04
N ASN A 237 23.36 12.06 -34.09
CA ASN A 237 24.24 12.08 -32.93
C ASN A 237 24.97 13.44 -32.87
N PRO A 238 24.63 14.36 -31.94
CA PRO A 238 25.23 15.68 -31.86
C PRO A 238 26.70 15.68 -31.39
N LEU A 239 27.26 14.52 -31.02
CA LEU A 239 28.67 14.36 -30.68
C LEU A 239 29.56 13.97 -31.88
N LEU A 240 28.98 13.85 -33.07
CA LEU A 240 29.69 13.63 -34.32
C LEU A 240 29.44 14.79 -35.29
N ASN A 241 29.95 15.98 -34.96
CA ASN A 241 30.30 17.02 -35.93
C ASN A 241 31.60 17.70 -35.50
#